data_AF-A0A835M2Y9-F1
#
_entry.id   AF-A0A835M2Y9-F1
#
_cell.length_a   1.000
_cell.length_b   1.000
_cell.length_c   1.000
_cell.angle_alpha   90.00
_cell.angle_beta   90.00
_cell.angle_gamma   90.00
#
_symmetry.space_group_name_H-M   'P 1'
#
loop_
_entity.id
_entity.type
_entity.pdbx_description
1 polymer ?
#
loop_
_entity_poly.entity_id
_entity_poly.type
_entity_poly.pdbx_seq_one_letter_code
_entity_poly.pdbx_strand_id
1 'polypeptide(L)'
;MAVTCFHDKLSTFLSDLWSWWWAGSNQKVELSTAVLTFFTVVLLLFWITWMVKESTKGKLPGPRGLPVLGNLLSLDPELHTYFAKLAQTYGPIYKLQLGNKLGVVISSPSIAKEVLKDHDTTFANRDVPAVAGCIAYGGKDIVWTPYGPEWRMLRKVCVREMLGNASLDAVYTLRQREVRRMVGNVYSKIGSPINVGEEMFLTVLNVITSMMWGGTIKVGEGASIGAEFREVVGDITDLLGKPNLSDFFPILTRLDLQGIQGKIGEMFKRFDSIFNSIIEQRLKMEDGDREDTKDFLQLMLKLKDDSDAKTPFTMVHLKALLMVRVFNISFIGS
;
A
#
# COMPACT_ATOMS: atom_id res chain seq x y z
N MET A 1 1.31 79.73 36.57
CA MET A 1 -0.06 79.16 36.64
C MET A 1 -0.70 78.93 35.26
N ALA A 2 -0.46 79.77 34.24
CA ALA A 2 -1.05 79.59 32.91
C ALA A 2 -0.41 78.48 32.04
N VAL A 3 0.91 78.26 32.16
CA VAL A 3 1.64 77.27 31.33
C VAL A 3 1.34 75.81 31.73
N THR A 4 1.16 75.53 33.02
CA THR A 4 0.80 74.18 33.52
C THR A 4 -0.64 73.78 33.15
N CYS A 5 -1.57 74.75 33.12
CA CYS A 5 -2.96 74.52 32.71
C CYS A 5 -3.11 74.19 31.22
N PHE A 6 -2.27 74.80 30.37
CA PHE A 6 -2.25 74.50 28.93
C PHE A 6 -1.69 73.10 28.64
N HIS A 7 -0.63 72.70 29.35
CA HIS A 7 -0.04 71.36 29.20
C HIS A 7 -1.00 70.24 29.64
N ASP A 8 -1.70 70.41 30.76
CA ASP A 8 -2.70 69.43 31.22
C ASP A 8 -3.86 69.28 30.24
N LYS A 9 -4.38 70.39 29.71
CA LYS A 9 -5.46 70.37 28.71
C LYS A 9 -5.04 69.73 27.39
N LEU A 10 -3.79 69.91 26.97
CA LEU A 10 -3.27 69.28 25.76
C LEU A 10 -3.09 67.77 25.96
N SER A 11 -2.60 67.36 27.13
CA SER A 11 -2.37 65.93 27.44
C SER A 11 -3.69 65.14 27.55
N THR A 12 -4.69 65.71 28.20
CA THR A 12 -6.04 65.12 28.31
C THR A 12 -6.70 65.02 26.94
N PHE A 13 -6.65 66.09 26.13
CA PHE A 13 -7.17 66.09 24.76
C PHE A 13 -6.49 65.04 23.86
N LEU A 14 -5.16 64.89 23.96
CA LEU A 14 -4.44 63.86 23.20
C LEU A 14 -4.76 62.44 23.70
N SER A 15 -4.99 62.25 25.00
CA SER A 15 -5.40 60.95 25.56
C SER A 15 -6.83 60.57 25.15
N ASP A 16 -7.74 61.54 25.08
CA ASP A 16 -9.12 61.35 24.62
C ASP A 16 -9.16 61.06 23.11
N LEU A 17 -8.35 61.76 22.31
CA LEU A 17 -8.17 61.47 20.90
C LEU A 17 -7.57 60.08 20.67
N TRP A 18 -6.57 59.69 21.46
CA TRP A 18 -5.93 58.38 21.34
C TRP A 18 -6.88 57.25 21.73
N SER A 19 -7.65 57.41 22.81
CA SER A 19 -8.64 56.43 23.27
C SER A 19 -9.83 56.32 22.31
N TRP A 20 -10.32 57.43 21.76
CA TRP A 20 -11.38 57.44 20.75
C TRP A 20 -10.92 56.80 19.43
N TRP A 21 -9.68 57.07 19.00
CA TRP A 21 -9.08 56.45 17.82
C TRP A 21 -8.85 54.95 18.01
N TRP A 22 -8.39 54.51 19.18
CA TRP A 22 -8.26 53.10 19.55
C TRP A 22 -9.61 52.37 19.64
N ALA A 23 -10.63 53.00 20.21
CA ALA A 23 -11.98 52.44 20.29
C ALA A 23 -12.62 52.30 18.89
N GLY A 24 -12.48 53.33 18.05
CA GLY A 24 -12.99 53.33 16.68
C GLY A 24 -12.24 52.39 15.73
N SER A 25 -10.94 52.14 15.96
CA SER A 25 -10.16 51.17 15.20
C SER A 25 -10.51 49.74 15.61
N ASN A 26 -10.61 49.45 16.91
CA ASN A 26 -11.03 48.13 17.41
C ASN A 26 -12.45 47.77 16.95
N GLN A 27 -13.41 48.69 17.03
CA GLN A 27 -14.79 48.42 16.61
C GLN A 27 -14.91 48.12 15.10
N LYS A 28 -14.10 48.79 14.25
CA LYS A 28 -14.04 48.49 12.80
C LYS A 28 -13.37 47.15 12.51
N VAL A 29 -12.36 46.77 13.29
CA VAL A 29 -11.69 45.46 13.17
C VAL A 29 -12.63 44.34 13.64
N GLU A 30 -13.39 44.53 14.71
CA GLU A 30 -14.40 43.57 15.20
C GLU A 30 -15.54 43.38 14.19
N LEU A 31 -16.07 44.45 13.61
CA LEU A 31 -17.09 44.36 12.55
C LEU A 31 -16.55 43.67 11.30
N SER A 32 -15.33 44.01 10.86
CA SER A 32 -14.70 43.37 9.70
C SER A 32 -14.47 41.87 9.92
N THR A 33 -13.96 41.49 11.10
CA THR A 33 -13.74 40.08 11.46
C THR A 33 -15.05 39.31 11.60
N ALA A 34 -16.10 39.91 12.16
CA ALA A 34 -17.44 39.31 12.22
C ALA A 34 -18.05 39.09 10.83
N VAL A 35 -17.88 40.05 9.91
CA VAL A 35 -18.36 39.91 8.53
C VAL A 35 -17.58 38.82 7.78
N LEU A 36 -16.25 38.80 7.89
CA LEU A 36 -15.39 37.76 7.30
C LEU A 36 -15.76 36.36 7.81
N THR A 37 -15.94 36.21 9.13
CA THR A 37 -16.34 34.92 9.72
C THR A 37 -17.74 34.49 9.31
N PHE A 38 -18.69 35.41 9.17
CA PHE A 38 -20.01 35.09 8.64
C PHE A 38 -19.94 34.60 7.19
N PHE A 39 -19.19 35.30 6.31
CA PHE A 39 -19.02 34.89 4.92
C PHE A 39 -18.33 33.53 4.80
N THR A 40 -17.29 33.25 5.60
CA THR A 40 -16.63 31.94 5.57
C THR A 40 -17.58 30.83 6.04
N VAL A 41 -18.38 31.05 7.08
CA VAL A 41 -19.39 30.08 7.54
C VAL A 41 -20.45 29.84 6.45
N VAL A 42 -20.96 30.88 5.80
CA VAL A 42 -21.94 30.74 4.71
C VAL A 42 -21.35 29.99 3.53
N LEU A 43 -20.11 30.29 3.12
CA LEU A 43 -19.43 29.57 2.05
C LEU A 43 -19.18 28.10 2.41
N LEU A 44 -18.80 27.81 3.65
CA LEU A 44 -18.64 26.44 4.15
C LEU A 44 -19.97 25.68 4.14
N LEU A 45 -21.06 26.29 4.60
CA LEU A 45 -22.39 25.66 4.57
C LEU A 45 -22.88 25.43 3.14
N PHE A 46 -22.70 26.40 2.24
CA PHE A 46 -23.01 26.25 0.82
C PHE A 46 -22.19 25.12 0.19
N TRP A 47 -20.90 25.06 0.48
CA TRP A 47 -20.02 24.00 -0.01
C TRP A 47 -20.40 22.62 0.52
N ILE A 48 -20.70 22.51 1.82
CA ILE A 48 -21.17 21.26 2.46
C ILE A 48 -22.49 20.80 1.82
N THR A 49 -23.47 21.69 1.69
CA THR A 49 -24.78 21.35 1.12
C THR A 49 -24.67 20.93 -0.35
N TRP A 50 -23.80 21.60 -1.12
CA TRP A 50 -23.48 21.22 -2.49
C TRP A 50 -22.84 19.81 -2.56
N MET A 51 -21.87 19.52 -1.69
CA MET A 51 -21.23 18.20 -1.63
C MET A 51 -22.20 17.09 -1.20
N VAL A 52 -23.08 17.36 -0.24
CA VAL A 52 -24.12 16.40 0.16
C VAL A 52 -25.05 16.12 -1.01
N LYS A 53 -25.49 17.14 -1.75
CA LYS A 53 -26.31 16.97 -2.95
C LYS A 53 -25.60 16.14 -4.02
N GLU A 54 -24.31 16.39 -4.26
CA GLU A 54 -23.53 15.63 -5.24
C GLU A 54 -23.37 14.16 -4.84
N SER A 55 -23.17 13.86 -3.55
CA SER A 55 -23.04 12.47 -3.07
C SER A 55 -24.32 11.64 -3.24
N THR A 56 -25.49 12.30 -3.32
CA THR A 56 -26.77 11.63 -3.63
C THR A 56 -26.98 11.33 -5.11
N LYS A 57 -26.13 11.86 -6.01
CA LYS A 57 -26.18 11.55 -7.44
C LYS A 57 -25.51 10.21 -7.72
N GLY A 58 -26.24 9.13 -7.49
CA GLY A 58 -25.83 7.78 -7.90
C GLY A 58 -26.93 6.78 -7.63
N LYS A 59 -27.18 5.88 -8.60
CA LYS A 59 -28.28 4.90 -8.54
C LYS A 59 -28.02 3.74 -7.57
N LEU A 60 -26.81 3.61 -7.03
CA LEU A 60 -26.44 2.53 -6.12
C LEU A 60 -26.79 2.87 -4.66
N PRO A 61 -27.42 1.94 -3.92
CA PRO A 61 -27.67 2.10 -2.48
C PRO A 61 -26.35 2.13 -1.70
N GLY A 62 -26.36 2.68 -0.49
CA GLY A 62 -25.19 2.68 0.39
C GLY A 62 -25.31 3.67 1.54
N PRO A 63 -24.49 3.51 2.60
CA PRO A 63 -24.52 4.44 3.73
C PRO A 63 -24.03 5.83 3.30
N ARG A 64 -24.68 6.85 3.88
CA ARG A 64 -24.34 8.26 3.63
C ARG A 64 -23.04 8.61 4.34
N GLY A 65 -22.09 9.14 3.58
CA GLY A 65 -20.82 9.62 4.11
C GLY A 65 -20.86 11.06 4.59
N LEU A 66 -19.90 11.40 5.45
CA LEU A 66 -19.62 12.77 5.83
C LEU A 66 -19.03 13.55 4.64
N PRO A 67 -19.23 14.89 4.58
CA PRO A 67 -18.54 15.73 3.62
C PRO A 67 -17.01 15.51 3.69
N VAL A 68 -16.34 15.46 2.54
CA VAL A 68 -14.88 15.19 2.38
C VAL A 68 -14.45 13.78 2.75
N LEU A 69 -14.74 13.34 3.98
CA LEU A 69 -14.23 12.06 4.52
C LEU A 69 -15.00 10.85 3.99
N GLY A 70 -16.24 11.04 3.55
CA GLY A 70 -17.14 9.94 3.21
C GLY A 70 -17.39 9.07 4.45
N ASN A 71 -17.15 7.77 4.30
CA ASN A 71 -17.47 6.73 5.26
C ASN A 71 -16.22 6.28 6.04
N LEU A 72 -15.06 6.95 5.85
CA LEU A 72 -13.79 6.55 6.46
C LEU A 72 -13.86 6.44 7.98
N LEU A 73 -14.53 7.39 8.65
CA LEU A 73 -14.66 7.39 10.12
C LEU A 73 -15.61 6.30 10.65
N SER A 74 -16.42 5.71 9.77
CA SER A 74 -17.38 4.65 10.12
C SER A 74 -16.85 3.26 9.78
N LEU A 75 -15.64 3.15 9.22
CA LEU A 75 -15.03 1.87 8.92
C LEU A 75 -14.67 1.14 10.22
N ASP A 76 -15.11 -0.10 10.31
CA ASP A 76 -14.65 -1.03 11.32
C ASP A 76 -13.28 -1.61 10.91
N PRO A 77 -12.31 -1.75 11.83
CA PRO A 77 -11.07 -2.49 11.55
C PRO A 77 -11.31 -3.89 10.97
N GLU A 78 -12.38 -4.58 11.37
CA GLU A 78 -12.81 -5.84 10.76
C GLU A 78 -13.62 -5.59 9.46
N LEU A 79 -12.93 -5.12 8.42
CA LEU A 79 -13.56 -4.68 7.17
C LEU A 79 -14.49 -5.74 6.53
N HIS A 80 -14.11 -7.02 6.59
CA HIS A 80 -14.87 -8.11 5.98
C HIS A 80 -16.22 -8.34 6.69
N THR A 81 -16.26 -8.31 8.03
CA THR A 81 -17.50 -8.45 8.79
C THR A 81 -18.37 -7.19 8.65
N TYR A 82 -17.74 -6.02 8.64
CA TYR A 82 -18.42 -4.75 8.40
C TYR A 82 -19.11 -4.69 7.03
N PHE A 83 -18.42 -5.08 5.96
CA PHE A 83 -19.02 -5.14 4.63
C PHE A 83 -20.13 -6.19 4.55
N ALA A 84 -19.98 -7.35 5.19
CA ALA A 84 -21.05 -8.34 5.25
C ALA A 84 -22.32 -7.79 5.94
N LYS A 85 -22.19 -7.05 7.05
CA LYS A 85 -23.32 -6.39 7.72
C LYS A 85 -23.99 -5.33 6.84
N LEU A 86 -23.19 -4.54 6.12
CA LEU A 86 -23.74 -3.56 5.18
C LEU A 86 -24.49 -4.21 4.02
N ALA A 87 -23.99 -5.34 3.50
CA ALA A 87 -24.67 -6.10 2.45
C ALA A 87 -26.07 -6.56 2.88
N GLN A 88 -26.26 -6.92 4.16
CA GLN A 88 -27.59 -7.27 4.70
C GLN A 88 -28.56 -6.08 4.70
N THR A 89 -28.04 -4.84 4.78
CA THR A 89 -28.85 -3.62 4.84
C THR A 89 -29.10 -3.00 3.46
N TYR A 90 -28.06 -2.94 2.61
CA TYR A 90 -28.09 -2.23 1.33
C TYR A 90 -28.21 -3.16 0.11
N GLY A 91 -28.15 -4.48 0.33
CA GLY A 91 -28.25 -5.49 -0.70
C GLY A 91 -26.88 -5.94 -1.25
N PRO A 92 -26.89 -6.80 -2.30
CA PRO A 92 -25.70 -7.50 -2.78
C PRO A 92 -24.70 -6.62 -3.53
N ILE A 93 -25.10 -5.40 -3.91
CA ILE A 93 -24.26 -4.39 -4.54
C ILE A 93 -24.59 -3.02 -3.95
N TYR A 94 -23.59 -2.36 -3.37
CA TYR A 94 -23.76 -1.05 -2.74
C TYR A 94 -22.48 -0.23 -2.81
N LYS A 95 -22.61 1.08 -2.60
CA LYS A 95 -21.51 2.04 -2.64
C LYS A 95 -21.05 2.49 -1.27
N LEU A 96 -19.79 2.87 -1.18
CA LEU A 96 -19.15 3.52 -0.04
C LEU A 96 -18.30 4.68 -0.55
N GLN A 97 -18.36 5.82 0.11
CA GLN A 97 -17.43 6.92 -0.18
C GLN A 97 -16.21 6.78 0.74
N LEU A 98 -15.00 6.74 0.20
CA LEU A 98 -13.74 6.60 0.94
C LEU A 98 -12.86 7.81 0.65
N GLY A 99 -13.04 8.88 1.43
CA GLY A 99 -12.46 10.18 1.11
C GLY A 99 -12.96 10.66 -0.26
N ASN A 100 -12.02 10.89 -1.19
CA ASN A 100 -12.34 11.30 -2.56
C ASN A 100 -12.61 10.13 -3.52
N LYS A 101 -12.57 8.88 -3.05
CA LYS A 101 -12.79 7.69 -3.88
C LYS A 101 -14.17 7.06 -3.65
N LEU A 102 -14.80 6.60 -4.74
CA LEU A 102 -16.01 5.79 -4.68
C LEU A 102 -15.64 4.31 -4.67
N GLY A 103 -15.94 3.62 -3.58
CA GLY A 103 -15.87 2.16 -3.49
C GLY A 103 -17.22 1.53 -3.82
N VAL A 104 -17.21 0.44 -4.58
CA VAL A 104 -18.39 -0.40 -4.83
C VAL A 104 -18.11 -1.78 -4.27
N VAL A 105 -18.96 -2.26 -3.38
CA VAL A 105 -18.84 -3.58 -2.77
C VAL A 105 -19.81 -4.54 -3.45
N ILE A 106 -19.29 -5.70 -3.83
CA ILE A 106 -20.03 -6.79 -4.44
C ILE A 106 -20.01 -7.97 -3.48
N SER A 107 -21.18 -8.46 -3.10
CA SER A 107 -21.36 -9.51 -2.08
C SER A 107 -22.27 -10.65 -2.54
N SER A 108 -22.50 -10.79 -3.85
CA SER A 108 -23.22 -11.92 -4.45
C SER A 108 -22.34 -12.68 -5.45
N PRO A 109 -22.37 -14.03 -5.45
CA PRO A 109 -21.68 -14.84 -6.45
C PRO A 109 -22.09 -14.53 -7.89
N SER A 110 -23.37 -14.23 -8.15
CA SER A 110 -23.85 -13.94 -9.50
C SER A 110 -23.25 -12.65 -10.06
N ILE A 111 -23.22 -11.60 -9.25
CA ILE A 111 -22.65 -10.30 -9.62
C ILE A 111 -21.12 -10.37 -9.68
N ALA A 112 -20.50 -11.11 -8.76
CA ALA A 112 -19.06 -11.35 -8.79
C ALA A 112 -18.64 -12.08 -10.08
N LYS A 113 -19.43 -13.03 -10.56
CA LYS A 113 -19.20 -13.67 -11.87
C LYS A 113 -19.30 -12.65 -13.00
N GLU A 114 -20.31 -11.80 -13.00
CA GLU A 114 -20.48 -10.77 -14.03
C GLU A 114 -19.24 -9.86 -14.11
N VAL A 115 -18.72 -9.42 -12.96
CA VAL A 115 -17.56 -8.51 -12.90
C VAL A 115 -16.22 -9.21 -13.15
N LEU A 116 -16.01 -10.40 -12.57
CA LEU A 116 -14.71 -11.09 -12.60
C LEU A 116 -14.55 -12.07 -13.76
N LYS A 117 -15.61 -12.37 -14.50
CA LYS A 117 -15.60 -13.29 -15.64
C LYS A 117 -16.22 -12.69 -16.89
N ASP A 118 -17.47 -12.25 -16.81
CA ASP A 118 -18.21 -11.84 -18.01
C ASP A 118 -17.74 -10.46 -18.52
N HIS A 119 -17.27 -9.59 -17.61
CA HIS A 119 -16.68 -8.27 -17.88
C HIS A 119 -15.25 -8.12 -17.31
N ASP A 120 -14.51 -9.24 -17.21
CA ASP A 120 -13.20 -9.30 -16.55
C ASP A 120 -12.19 -8.25 -17.06
N THR A 121 -12.14 -8.01 -18.38
CA THR A 121 -11.25 -7.02 -19.01
C THR A 121 -11.60 -5.58 -18.64
N THR A 122 -12.88 -5.27 -18.42
CA THR A 122 -13.35 -3.93 -18.04
C THR A 122 -12.93 -3.60 -16.60
N PHE A 123 -12.95 -4.61 -15.73
CA PHE A 123 -12.62 -4.49 -14.31
C PHE A 123 -11.23 -5.06 -13.97
N ALA A 124 -10.36 -5.25 -14.97
CA ALA A 124 -9.06 -5.89 -14.78
C ALA A 124 -8.03 -5.00 -14.06
N ASN A 125 -8.20 -3.68 -14.15
CA ASN A 125 -7.27 -2.71 -13.57
C ASN A 125 -7.51 -2.53 -12.07
N ARG A 126 -6.43 -2.32 -11.32
CA ARG A 126 -6.48 -2.08 -9.87
C ARG A 126 -6.37 -0.59 -9.55
N ASP A 127 -6.98 -0.20 -8.43
CA ASP A 127 -6.67 1.08 -7.80
C ASP A 127 -5.28 0.97 -7.16
N VAL A 128 -4.33 1.74 -7.69
CA VAL A 128 -2.92 1.66 -7.31
C VAL A 128 -2.69 2.53 -6.07
N PRO A 129 -2.24 1.96 -4.93
CA PRO A 129 -1.98 2.75 -3.74
C PRO A 129 -0.78 3.67 -3.97
N ALA A 130 -0.75 4.81 -3.29
CA ALA A 130 0.30 5.82 -3.41
C ALA A 130 1.70 5.24 -3.17
N VAL A 131 1.80 4.26 -2.28
CA VAL A 131 3.05 3.56 -1.95
C VAL A 131 3.54 2.65 -3.07
N ALA A 132 2.66 2.20 -3.99
CA ALA A 132 3.04 1.30 -5.09
C ALA A 132 4.09 1.91 -6.02
N GLY A 133 4.13 3.24 -6.16
CA GLY A 133 5.16 3.92 -6.94
C GLY A 133 6.56 3.88 -6.29
N CYS A 134 6.61 3.72 -4.97
CA CYS A 134 7.85 3.61 -4.19
C CYS A 134 8.37 2.16 -4.08
N ILE A 135 7.52 1.19 -4.40
CA ILE A 135 7.84 -0.25 -4.42
C ILE A 135 7.68 -0.80 -5.84
N ALA A 136 7.85 -2.11 -5.99
CA ALA A 136 7.49 -2.80 -7.24
C ALA A 136 8.16 -2.22 -8.50
N TYR A 137 9.32 -1.60 -8.34
CA TYR A 137 10.07 -0.98 -9.43
C TYR A 137 9.23 0.04 -10.23
N GLY A 138 8.43 0.85 -9.52
CA GLY A 138 7.54 1.85 -10.10
C GLY A 138 6.20 1.26 -10.54
N GLY A 139 5.70 0.25 -9.81
CA GLY A 139 4.42 -0.42 -10.12
C GLY A 139 4.46 -1.35 -11.33
N LYS A 140 5.64 -1.78 -11.78
CA LYS A 140 5.85 -2.67 -12.95
C LYS A 140 5.74 -4.15 -12.60
N ASP A 141 4.94 -4.45 -11.59
CA ASP A 141 4.69 -5.82 -11.12
C ASP A 141 3.34 -6.34 -11.64
N ILE A 142 3.10 -7.64 -11.50
CA ILE A 142 1.85 -8.26 -11.97
C ILE A 142 0.60 -7.83 -11.18
N VAL A 143 0.77 -7.24 -10.00
CA VAL A 143 -0.32 -6.78 -9.12
C VAL A 143 -0.84 -5.43 -9.60
N TRP A 144 0.04 -4.45 -9.86
CA TRP A 144 -0.33 -3.06 -10.16
C TRP A 144 -0.25 -2.69 -11.64
N THR A 145 0.47 -3.44 -12.48
CA THR A 145 0.52 -3.18 -13.93
C THR A 145 -0.89 -3.26 -14.54
N PRO A 146 -1.36 -2.23 -15.27
CA PRO A 146 -2.66 -2.27 -15.91
C PRO A 146 -2.74 -3.38 -16.95
N TYR A 147 -3.96 -3.88 -17.19
CA TYR A 147 -4.20 -4.92 -18.16
C TYR A 147 -3.74 -4.48 -19.56
N GLY A 148 -2.90 -5.30 -20.19
CA GLY A 148 -2.27 -4.97 -21.45
C GLY A 148 -1.26 -6.03 -21.88
N PRO A 149 -0.48 -5.79 -22.95
CA PRO A 149 0.57 -6.70 -23.41
C PRO A 149 1.60 -7.04 -22.32
N GLU A 150 2.04 -6.05 -21.54
CA GLU A 150 3.02 -6.22 -20.47
C GLU A 150 2.47 -7.09 -19.33
N TRP A 151 1.28 -6.80 -18.82
CA TRP A 151 0.63 -7.63 -17.80
C TRP A 151 0.41 -9.07 -18.29
N ARG A 152 -0.01 -9.26 -19.55
CA ARG A 152 -0.20 -10.61 -20.14
C ARG A 152 1.11 -11.37 -20.24
N MET A 153 2.21 -10.70 -20.59
CA MET A 153 3.56 -11.27 -20.55
C MET A 153 3.93 -11.67 -19.12
N LEU A 154 3.83 -10.78 -18.13
CA LEU A 154 4.14 -11.09 -16.73
C LEU A 154 3.31 -12.27 -16.20
N ARG A 155 2.01 -12.31 -16.52
CA ARG A 155 1.13 -13.43 -16.17
C ARG A 155 1.56 -14.74 -16.83
N LYS A 156 1.91 -14.71 -18.11
CA LYS A 156 2.40 -15.90 -18.83
C LYS A 156 3.69 -16.43 -18.19
N VAL A 157 4.63 -15.55 -17.86
CA VAL A 157 5.88 -15.91 -17.17
C VAL A 157 5.60 -16.53 -15.81
N CYS A 158 4.79 -15.87 -14.97
CA CYS A 158 4.44 -16.38 -13.65
C CYS A 158 3.76 -17.75 -13.71
N VAL A 159 2.75 -17.91 -14.57
CA VAL A 159 1.99 -19.17 -14.70
C VAL A 159 2.86 -20.29 -15.27
N ARG A 160 3.67 -20.01 -16.29
CA ARG A 160 4.46 -21.04 -16.98
C ARG A 160 5.74 -21.40 -16.20
N GLU A 161 6.51 -20.41 -15.79
CA GLU A 161 7.86 -20.62 -15.25
C GLU A 161 7.88 -20.81 -13.74
N MET A 162 6.89 -20.31 -13.00
CA MET A 162 6.87 -20.40 -11.53
C MET A 162 5.79 -21.34 -10.99
N LEU A 163 4.62 -21.35 -11.63
CA LEU A 163 3.46 -22.14 -11.16
C LEU A 163 3.18 -23.37 -12.03
N GLY A 164 3.95 -23.58 -13.11
CA GLY A 164 3.81 -24.75 -13.97
C GLY A 164 4.27 -26.02 -13.27
N ASN A 165 3.62 -27.15 -13.58
CA ASN A 165 3.93 -28.44 -12.96
C ASN A 165 5.42 -28.79 -13.06
N ALA A 166 6.02 -28.64 -14.25
CA ALA A 166 7.45 -28.91 -14.46
C ALA A 166 8.36 -28.06 -13.55
N SER A 167 8.06 -26.76 -13.40
CA SER A 167 8.81 -25.87 -12.51
C SER A 167 8.63 -26.24 -11.05
N LEU A 168 7.41 -26.58 -10.65
CA LEU A 168 7.11 -27.03 -9.28
C LEU A 168 7.77 -28.38 -8.98
N ASP A 169 7.88 -29.29 -9.94
CA ASP A 169 8.60 -30.55 -9.77
C ASP A 169 10.11 -30.31 -9.65
N ALA A 170 10.66 -29.36 -10.43
CA ALA A 170 12.06 -29.01 -10.40
C ALA A 170 12.53 -28.49 -9.02
N VAL A 171 11.67 -27.73 -8.33
CA VAL A 171 11.93 -27.22 -6.96
C VAL A 171 11.37 -28.12 -5.84
N TYR A 172 10.94 -29.35 -6.14
CA TYR A 172 10.34 -30.26 -5.15
C TYR A 172 11.26 -30.54 -3.96
N THR A 173 12.53 -30.82 -4.22
CA THR A 173 13.53 -31.15 -3.19
C THR A 173 13.75 -29.99 -2.21
N LEU A 174 13.67 -28.76 -2.71
CA LEU A 174 13.79 -27.53 -1.91
C LEU A 174 12.60 -27.40 -0.95
N ARG A 175 11.37 -27.61 -1.44
CA ARG A 175 10.18 -27.62 -0.57
C ARG A 175 10.24 -28.72 0.47
N GLN A 176 10.59 -29.94 0.05
CA GLN A 176 10.67 -31.09 0.93
C GLN A 176 11.69 -30.88 2.06
N ARG A 177 12.84 -30.26 1.75
CA ARG A 177 13.87 -29.92 2.73
C ARG A 177 13.35 -28.99 3.82
N GLU A 178 12.68 -27.91 3.46
CA GLU A 178 12.19 -26.93 4.42
C GLU A 178 11.04 -27.48 5.27
N VAL A 179 10.14 -28.29 4.69
CA VAL A 179 9.09 -28.98 5.46
C VAL A 179 9.69 -29.99 6.44
N ARG A 180 10.70 -30.77 6.04
CA ARG A 180 11.40 -31.70 6.94
C ARG A 180 12.11 -30.97 8.08
N ARG A 181 12.69 -29.80 7.82
CA ARG A 181 13.30 -28.94 8.83
C ARG A 181 12.26 -28.47 9.86
N MET A 182 11.10 -28.00 9.40
CA MET A 182 10.00 -27.63 10.29
C MET A 182 9.56 -28.82 11.16
N VAL A 183 9.34 -30.00 10.56
CA VAL A 183 8.94 -31.20 11.32
C VAL A 183 9.98 -31.55 12.39
N GLY A 184 11.27 -31.47 12.05
CA GLY A 184 12.36 -31.67 13.02
C GLY A 184 12.34 -30.65 14.16
N ASN A 185 12.08 -29.37 13.87
CA ASN A 185 11.97 -28.31 14.87
C ASN A 185 10.76 -28.49 15.80
N VAL A 186 9.63 -28.96 15.26
CA VAL A 186 8.43 -29.28 16.06
C VAL A 186 8.71 -30.50 16.94
N TYR A 187 9.34 -31.54 16.39
CA TYR A 187 9.67 -32.76 17.12
C TYR A 187 10.66 -32.52 18.28
N SER A 188 11.61 -31.59 18.12
CA SER A 188 12.55 -31.24 19.20
C SER A 188 11.89 -30.49 20.37
N LYS A 189 10.67 -29.99 20.20
CA LYS A 189 9.89 -29.25 21.21
C LYS A 189 8.76 -30.08 21.83
N ILE A 190 8.78 -31.41 21.71
CA ILE A 190 7.78 -32.29 22.34
C ILE A 190 7.66 -31.98 23.84
N GLY A 191 6.42 -31.83 24.32
CA GLY A 191 6.13 -31.49 25.71
C GLY A 191 6.19 -29.99 26.03
N SER A 192 6.53 -29.14 25.06
CA SER A 192 6.52 -27.67 25.19
C SER A 192 5.46 -27.03 24.29
N PRO A 193 4.83 -25.92 24.71
CA PRO A 193 3.91 -25.18 23.85
C PRO A 193 4.66 -24.59 22.64
N ILE A 194 4.03 -24.62 21.47
CA ILE A 194 4.55 -24.04 20.23
C ILE A 194 3.57 -23.04 19.63
N ASN A 195 4.09 -21.97 19.02
CA ASN A 195 3.29 -21.05 18.23
C ASN A 195 3.19 -21.56 16.79
N VAL A 196 2.07 -22.21 16.46
CA VAL A 196 1.84 -22.79 15.13
C VAL A 196 1.83 -21.72 14.03
N GLY A 197 1.31 -20.53 14.30
CA GLY A 197 1.26 -19.44 13.33
C GLY A 197 2.66 -18.98 12.93
N GLU A 198 3.53 -18.77 13.91
CA GLU A 198 4.92 -18.37 13.70
C GLU A 198 5.73 -19.46 12.99
N GLU A 199 5.61 -20.73 13.42
CA GLU A 199 6.30 -21.87 12.77
C GLU A 199 5.84 -22.05 11.32
N MET A 200 4.54 -21.93 11.04
CA MET A 200 4.00 -22.00 9.67
C MET A 200 4.47 -20.83 8.82
N PHE A 201 4.42 -19.61 9.35
CA PHE A 201 4.90 -18.42 8.65
C PHE A 201 6.37 -18.55 8.26
N LEU A 202 7.23 -18.91 9.21
CA LEU A 202 8.66 -19.13 8.96
C LEU A 202 8.89 -20.24 7.93
N THR A 203 8.14 -21.34 8.03
CA THR A 203 8.26 -22.48 7.11
C THR A 203 7.89 -22.08 5.69
N VAL A 204 6.77 -21.39 5.50
CA VAL A 204 6.30 -20.97 4.19
C VAL A 204 7.27 -19.95 3.58
N LEU A 205 7.77 -19.01 4.38
CA LEU A 205 8.77 -18.04 3.94
C LEU A 205 10.08 -18.72 3.52
N ASN A 206 10.54 -19.71 4.29
CA ASN A 206 11.72 -20.52 3.94
C ASN A 206 11.49 -21.33 2.66
N VAL A 207 10.32 -21.95 2.50
CA VAL A 207 9.93 -22.67 1.30
C VAL A 207 10.00 -21.76 0.08
N ILE A 208 9.41 -20.57 0.13
CA ILE A 208 9.44 -19.63 -1.00
C ILE A 208 10.85 -19.14 -1.30
N THR A 209 11.56 -18.62 -0.30
CA THR A 209 12.92 -18.12 -0.51
C THR A 209 13.84 -19.22 -1.02
N SER A 210 13.65 -20.45 -0.55
CA SER A 210 14.36 -21.62 -1.09
C SER A 210 13.98 -21.92 -2.54
N MET A 211 12.71 -21.84 -2.94
CA MET A 211 12.31 -22.02 -4.34
C MET A 211 12.78 -20.89 -5.26
N MET A 212 12.95 -19.67 -4.72
CA MET A 212 13.39 -18.52 -5.50
C MET A 212 14.87 -18.56 -5.82
N TRP A 213 15.73 -18.89 -4.85
CA TRP A 213 17.19 -18.82 -5.01
C TRP A 213 17.96 -19.94 -4.27
N GLY A 214 17.37 -21.12 -4.11
CA GLY A 214 18.07 -22.34 -3.70
C GLY A 214 18.27 -22.55 -2.19
N GLY A 215 17.96 -21.54 -1.35
CA GLY A 215 17.90 -21.66 0.11
C GLY A 215 19.26 -21.58 0.82
N THR A 216 19.36 -20.65 1.77
CA THR A 216 20.54 -20.27 2.58
C THR A 216 21.72 -19.75 1.76
N ILE A 217 21.59 -18.51 1.29
CA ILE A 217 22.75 -17.72 0.88
C ILE A 217 23.58 -17.45 2.15
N LYS A 218 24.66 -18.20 2.33
CA LYS A 218 25.72 -17.84 3.27
C LYS A 218 26.62 -16.83 2.56
N VAL A 219 26.36 -15.55 2.76
CA VAL A 219 27.45 -14.57 2.60
C VAL A 219 28.31 -14.65 3.84
N GLY A 220 29.62 -14.55 3.65
CA GLY A 220 30.63 -14.65 4.71
C GLY A 220 30.32 -13.78 5.92
N GLU A 221 30.78 -14.29 7.07
CA GLU A 221 30.86 -13.65 8.40
C GLU A 221 29.68 -12.77 8.83
N GLY A 222 28.75 -13.39 9.58
CA GLY A 222 28.19 -12.75 10.77
C GLY A 222 26.69 -12.45 10.79
N ALA A 223 26.03 -12.25 9.64
CA ALA A 223 24.58 -12.03 9.60
C ALA A 223 23.95 -12.87 8.50
N SER A 224 23.00 -13.75 8.84
CA SER A 224 22.29 -14.50 7.80
C SER A 224 21.48 -13.51 6.97
N ILE A 225 21.72 -13.43 5.65
CA ILE A 225 20.89 -12.68 4.70
C ILE A 225 19.41 -12.99 4.88
N GLY A 226 19.09 -14.22 5.31
CA GLY A 226 17.73 -14.61 5.64
C GLY A 226 17.10 -13.84 6.81
N ALA A 227 17.86 -13.42 7.83
CA ALA A 227 17.33 -12.66 8.96
C ALA A 227 17.01 -11.22 8.55
N GLU A 228 17.96 -10.54 7.90
CA GLU A 228 17.75 -9.21 7.33
C GLU A 228 16.59 -9.21 6.32
N PHE A 229 16.53 -10.23 5.44
CA PHE A 229 15.43 -10.38 4.50
C PHE A 229 14.07 -10.56 5.20
N ARG A 230 14.01 -11.36 6.27
CA ARG A 230 12.78 -11.56 7.06
C ARG A 230 12.32 -10.26 7.71
N GLU A 231 13.24 -9.52 8.30
CA GLU A 231 12.98 -8.21 8.92
C GLU A 231 12.40 -7.24 7.89
N VAL A 232 13.08 -7.06 6.74
CA VAL A 232 12.64 -6.13 5.68
C VAL A 232 11.28 -6.53 5.09
N VAL A 233 11.02 -7.84 4.92
CA VAL A 233 9.70 -8.33 4.45
C VAL A 233 8.62 -8.06 5.49
N GLY A 234 8.89 -8.27 6.77
CA GLY A 234 7.97 -7.94 7.86
C GLY A 234 7.62 -6.46 7.87
N ASP A 235 8.64 -5.58 7.88
CA ASP A 235 8.46 -4.13 7.91
C ASP A 235 7.66 -3.60 6.71
N ILE A 236 7.94 -4.10 5.50
CA ILE A 236 7.18 -3.70 4.31
C ILE A 236 5.74 -4.20 4.42
N THR A 237 5.50 -5.42 4.90
CA THR A 237 4.14 -5.97 5.06
C THR A 237 3.33 -5.14 6.06
N ASP A 238 3.93 -4.80 7.20
CA ASP A 238 3.31 -3.98 8.24
C ASP A 238 2.97 -2.58 7.75
N LEU A 239 3.82 -1.99 6.91
CA LEU A 239 3.56 -0.68 6.32
C LEU A 239 2.49 -0.74 5.22
N LEU A 240 2.45 -1.80 4.42
CA LEU A 240 1.42 -1.98 3.39
C LEU A 240 0.04 -2.31 3.97
N GLY A 241 -0.02 -2.92 5.15
CA GLY A 241 -1.28 -3.19 5.86
C GLY A 241 -1.90 -1.96 6.52
N LYS A 242 -1.15 -0.85 6.66
CA LYS A 242 -1.64 0.36 7.33
C LYS A 242 -2.46 1.23 6.38
N PRO A 243 -3.60 1.78 6.84
CA PRO A 243 -4.36 2.74 6.05
C PRO A 243 -3.53 4.00 5.80
N ASN A 244 -3.43 4.39 4.53
CA ASN A 244 -2.69 5.58 4.10
C ASN A 244 -3.66 6.65 3.57
N LEU A 245 -3.64 7.83 4.18
CA LEU A 245 -4.46 8.99 3.82
C LEU A 245 -4.24 9.41 2.37
N SER A 246 -3.03 9.23 1.84
CA SER A 246 -2.72 9.54 0.45
C SER A 246 -3.54 8.70 -0.54
N ASP A 247 -3.97 7.51 -0.14
CA ASP A 247 -4.78 6.62 -0.98
C ASP A 247 -6.23 7.13 -1.11
N PHE A 248 -6.72 7.85 -0.10
CA PHE A 248 -8.08 8.41 -0.07
C PHE A 248 -8.12 9.88 -0.53
N PHE A 249 -7.02 10.61 -0.39
CA PHE A 249 -6.89 12.02 -0.74
C PHE A 249 -5.66 12.26 -1.63
N PRO A 250 -5.78 12.07 -2.96
CA PRO A 250 -4.65 12.18 -3.89
C PRO A 250 -3.92 13.53 -3.87
N ILE A 251 -4.59 14.61 -3.44
CA ILE A 251 -3.96 15.93 -3.29
C ILE A 251 -2.89 15.96 -2.18
N LEU A 252 -2.98 15.05 -1.21
CA LEU A 252 -2.05 14.95 -0.08
C LEU A 252 -0.88 14.00 -0.37
N THR A 253 -0.87 13.30 -1.51
CA THR A 253 0.15 12.30 -1.85
C THR A 253 1.57 12.86 -1.82
N ARG A 254 1.76 14.13 -2.22
CA ARG A 254 3.08 14.79 -2.22
C ARG A 254 3.60 15.15 -0.83
N LEU A 255 2.72 15.24 0.16
CA LEU A 255 3.09 15.64 1.52
C LEU A 255 3.56 14.46 2.36
N ASP A 256 3.20 13.23 1.98
CA ASP A 256 3.46 12.00 2.75
C ASP A 256 3.20 12.19 4.25
N LEU A 257 1.98 12.65 4.61
CA LEU A 257 1.66 13.10 5.97
C LEU A 257 1.91 12.05 7.06
N GLN A 258 1.85 10.75 6.70
CA GLN A 258 2.12 9.64 7.62
C GLN A 258 3.56 9.11 7.52
N GLY A 259 4.38 9.63 6.60
CA GLY A 259 5.75 9.18 6.34
C GLY A 259 5.83 7.76 5.79
N ILE A 260 4.73 7.20 5.28
CA ILE A 260 4.66 5.80 4.85
C ILE A 260 5.45 5.62 3.56
N GLN A 261 5.34 6.54 2.60
CA GLN A 261 6.06 6.45 1.33
C GLN A 261 7.57 6.53 1.54
N GLY A 262 8.03 7.45 2.40
CA GLY A 262 9.44 7.57 2.77
C GLY A 262 10.00 6.28 3.39
N LYS A 263 9.33 5.75 4.42
CA LYS A 263 9.75 4.51 5.11
C LYS A 263 9.77 3.30 4.18
N ILE A 264 8.71 3.13 3.39
CA ILE A 264 8.63 2.04 2.41
C ILE A 264 9.75 2.16 1.37
N GLY A 265 10.07 3.38 0.90
CA GLY A 265 11.16 3.60 -0.04
C GLY A 265 12.53 3.24 0.53
N GLU A 266 12.78 3.50 1.81
CA GLU A 266 14.02 3.07 2.49
C GLU A 266 14.11 1.55 2.62
N MET A 267 13.02 0.89 3.02
CA MET A 267 12.99 -0.57 3.12
C MET A 267 13.14 -1.24 1.76
N PHE A 268 12.52 -0.68 0.72
CA PHE A 268 12.66 -1.16 -0.65
C PHE A 268 14.12 -1.09 -1.14
N LYS A 269 14.90 -0.06 -0.77
CA LYS A 269 16.33 0.00 -1.12
C LYS A 269 17.14 -1.14 -0.49
N ARG A 270 16.87 -1.46 0.78
CA ARG A 270 17.51 -2.61 1.47
C ARG A 270 17.12 -3.92 0.78
N PHE A 271 15.83 -4.09 0.49
CA PHE A 271 15.31 -5.24 -0.23
C PHE A 271 15.94 -5.41 -1.62
N ASP A 272 16.05 -4.32 -2.40
CA ASP A 272 16.68 -4.36 -3.73
C ASP A 272 18.18 -4.68 -3.65
N SER A 273 18.88 -4.20 -2.62
CA SER A 273 20.29 -4.55 -2.37
C SER A 273 20.47 -6.06 -2.15
N ILE A 274 19.58 -6.69 -1.39
CA ILE A 274 19.57 -8.15 -1.22
C ILE A 274 19.36 -8.84 -2.59
N PHE A 275 18.38 -8.40 -3.37
CA PHE A 275 18.15 -8.97 -4.71
C PHE A 275 19.36 -8.80 -5.64
N ASN A 276 20.00 -7.63 -5.64
CA ASN A 276 21.22 -7.39 -6.41
C ASN A 276 22.32 -8.37 -6.02
N SER A 277 22.58 -8.52 -4.72
CA SER A 277 23.61 -9.45 -4.22
C SER A 277 23.35 -10.88 -4.69
N ILE A 278 22.10 -11.34 -4.61
CA ILE A 278 21.70 -12.70 -5.01
C ILE A 278 21.85 -12.89 -6.52
N ILE A 279 21.39 -11.92 -7.31
CA ILE A 279 21.49 -11.95 -8.78
C ILE A 279 22.96 -11.92 -9.20
N GLU A 280 23.79 -11.07 -8.61
CA GLU A 280 25.22 -10.98 -8.92
C GLU A 280 25.96 -12.27 -8.57
N GLN A 281 25.68 -12.86 -7.41
CA GLN A 281 26.24 -14.17 -7.06
C GLN A 281 25.85 -15.23 -8.06
N ARG A 282 24.57 -15.23 -8.49
CA ARG A 282 24.11 -16.18 -9.49
C ARG A 282 24.82 -15.97 -10.82
N LEU A 283 25.02 -14.74 -11.27
CA LEU A 283 25.69 -14.45 -12.54
C LEU A 283 27.20 -14.79 -12.53
N LYS A 284 27.82 -14.87 -11.35
CA LYS A 284 29.25 -15.22 -11.19
C LYS A 284 29.52 -16.74 -11.14
N MET A 285 28.49 -17.58 -11.00
CA MET A 285 28.65 -19.04 -10.98
C MET A 285 29.07 -19.58 -12.34
N GLU A 286 29.87 -20.65 -12.36
CA GLU A 286 30.21 -21.36 -13.59
C GLU A 286 28.96 -21.90 -14.27
N ASP A 287 28.98 -22.04 -15.60
CA ASP A 287 27.79 -22.40 -16.38
C ASP A 287 27.23 -23.78 -15.97
N GLY A 288 28.10 -24.75 -15.67
CA GLY A 288 27.70 -26.08 -15.18
C GLY A 288 26.96 -26.04 -13.84
N ASP A 289 27.51 -25.33 -12.85
CA ASP A 289 26.88 -25.17 -11.54
C ASP A 289 25.53 -24.41 -11.62
N ARG A 290 25.42 -23.47 -12.57
CA ARG A 290 24.17 -22.74 -12.84
C ARG A 290 23.09 -23.62 -13.47
N GLU A 291 23.47 -24.54 -14.36
CA GLU A 291 22.51 -25.44 -15.00
C GLU A 291 21.95 -26.50 -14.04
N ASP A 292 22.75 -26.93 -13.07
CA ASP A 292 22.31 -27.83 -12.01
C ASP A 292 21.37 -27.15 -10.99
N THR A 293 21.41 -25.82 -10.90
CA THR A 293 20.57 -25.06 -9.98
C THR A 293 19.17 -24.83 -10.56
N LYS A 294 18.21 -25.63 -10.10
CA LYS A 294 16.80 -25.59 -10.55
C LYS A 294 15.92 -24.74 -9.64
N ASP A 295 16.15 -23.43 -9.60
CA ASP A 295 15.29 -22.47 -8.88
C ASP A 295 14.66 -21.41 -9.81
N PHE A 296 13.70 -20.66 -9.29
CA PHE A 296 12.97 -19.68 -10.11
C PHE A 296 13.86 -18.55 -10.62
N LEU A 297 14.89 -18.13 -9.86
CA LEU A 297 15.84 -17.13 -10.33
C LEU A 297 16.57 -17.62 -11.59
N GLN A 298 17.05 -18.86 -11.60
CA GLN A 298 17.73 -19.42 -12.77
C GLN A 298 16.80 -19.50 -13.98
N LEU A 299 15.56 -19.98 -13.78
CA LEU A 299 14.56 -20.06 -14.85
C LEU A 299 14.24 -18.68 -15.45
N MET A 300 14.08 -17.66 -14.61
CA MET A 300 13.81 -16.30 -15.06
C MET A 300 15.00 -15.63 -15.74
N LEU A 301 16.23 -15.94 -15.30
CA LEU A 301 17.44 -15.44 -15.96
C LEU A 301 17.56 -15.99 -17.39
N LYS A 302 17.34 -17.31 -17.59
CA LYS A 302 17.29 -17.94 -18.92
C LYS A 302 16.21 -17.32 -19.80
N LEU A 303 15.00 -17.16 -19.26
CA LEU A 303 13.89 -16.54 -19.99
C LEU A 303 14.19 -15.11 -20.44
N LYS A 304 14.86 -14.32 -19.60
CA LYS A 304 15.27 -12.95 -19.92
C LYS A 304 16.23 -12.92 -21.12
N ASP A 305 17.12 -13.92 -21.21
CA ASP A 305 18.07 -14.04 -22.34
C ASP A 305 17.35 -14.49 -23.63
N ASP A 306 16.27 -15.28 -23.51
CA ASP A 306 15.48 -15.81 -24.63
C ASP A 306 14.26 -14.93 -25.03
N SER A 307 14.12 -13.73 -24.46
CA SER A 307 12.88 -12.94 -24.57
C SER A 307 12.63 -12.35 -25.97
N ASP A 308 11.36 -12.29 -26.38
CA ASP A 308 10.90 -11.61 -27.61
C ASP A 308 11.22 -10.11 -27.59
N ALA A 309 11.70 -9.58 -28.72
CA ALA A 309 12.06 -8.18 -28.91
C ALA A 309 10.89 -7.19 -28.77
N LYS A 310 9.63 -7.64 -29.01
CA LYS A 310 8.45 -6.75 -28.98
C LYS A 310 7.96 -6.43 -27.57
N THR A 311 8.14 -7.33 -26.61
CA THR A 311 7.82 -7.11 -25.19
C THR A 311 8.90 -7.79 -24.35
N PRO A 312 10.07 -7.12 -24.15
CA PRO A 312 11.19 -7.75 -23.49
C PRO A 312 10.93 -7.96 -22.00
N PHE A 313 11.17 -9.17 -21.52
CA PHE A 313 11.28 -9.46 -20.10
C PHE A 313 12.60 -8.89 -19.58
N THR A 314 12.53 -7.87 -18.71
CA THR A 314 13.69 -7.11 -18.25
C THR A 314 14.12 -7.55 -16.85
N MET A 315 15.31 -7.12 -16.41
CA MET A 315 15.74 -7.31 -15.02
C MET A 315 14.77 -6.69 -14.01
N VAL A 316 14.13 -5.57 -14.38
CA VAL A 316 13.09 -4.93 -13.57
C VAL A 316 11.88 -5.85 -13.41
N HIS A 317 11.41 -6.47 -14.50
CA HIS A 317 10.30 -7.43 -14.44
C HIS A 317 10.64 -8.66 -13.60
N LEU A 318 11.87 -9.18 -13.73
CA LEU A 318 12.35 -10.31 -12.93
C LEU A 318 12.31 -9.99 -11.44
N LYS A 319 12.90 -8.86 -11.03
CA LYS A 319 12.92 -8.45 -9.63
C LYS A 319 11.50 -8.14 -9.12
N ALA A 320 10.66 -7.51 -9.92
CA ALA A 320 9.26 -7.23 -9.57
C ALA A 320 8.47 -8.54 -9.30
N LEU A 321 8.67 -9.58 -10.13
CA LEU A 321 8.03 -10.88 -9.92
C LEU A 321 8.53 -11.61 -8.67
N LEU A 322 9.84 -11.57 -8.41
CA LEU A 322 10.41 -12.11 -7.17
C LEU A 322 9.81 -11.41 -5.94
N MET A 323 9.71 -10.07 -5.99
CA MET A 323 9.12 -9.27 -4.93
C MET A 323 7.66 -9.70 -4.67
N VAL A 324 6.81 -9.73 -5.71
CA VAL A 324 5.41 -10.14 -5.56
C VAL A 324 5.27 -11.53 -4.96
N ARG A 325 6.14 -12.48 -5.34
CA ARG A 325 6.06 -13.85 -4.84
C ARG A 325 6.33 -13.93 -3.34
N VAL A 326 7.22 -13.09 -2.83
CA VAL A 326 7.55 -12.98 -1.40
C VAL A 326 6.39 -12.35 -0.63
N PHE A 327 5.89 -11.20 -1.09
CA PHE A 327 4.90 -10.42 -0.34
C PHE A 327 3.50 -11.04 -0.33
N ASN A 328 3.10 -11.79 -1.36
CA ASN A 328 1.78 -12.42 -1.43
C ASN A 328 1.53 -13.45 -0.30
N ILE A 329 2.57 -13.82 0.46
CA ILE A 329 2.47 -14.75 1.59
C ILE A 329 2.38 -14.02 2.92
N SER A 330 3.03 -12.87 3.06
CA SER A 330 2.94 -12.06 4.27
C SER A 330 1.51 -11.58 4.53
N PHE A 331 0.73 -11.34 3.46
CA PHE A 331 -0.70 -11.01 3.54
C PHE A 331 -1.63 -12.19 3.85
N ILE A 332 -1.16 -13.44 3.75
CA ILE A 332 -1.96 -14.64 4.09
C ILE A 332 -1.80 -14.97 5.59
N GLY A 333 -0.72 -14.52 6.22
CA GLY A 333 -0.42 -14.76 7.64
C GLY A 333 -0.81 -13.63 8.59
N SER A 334 -1.39 -12.53 8.10
CA SER A 334 -1.80 -11.36 8.90
C SER A 334 -3.29 -11.38 9.24
#